data_AF-A0A0A0L3P8-F1
#
_entry.id   AF-A0A0A0L3P8-F1
#
_cell.length_a   1.000
_cell.length_b   1.000
_cell.length_c   1.000
_cell.angle_alpha   90.00
_cell.angle_beta   90.00
_cell.angle_gamma   90.00
#
_symmetry.space_group_name_H-M   'P 1'
#
loop_
_entity.id
_entity.type
_entity.pdbx_description
1 polymer ?
#
loop_
_entity_poly.entity_id
_entity_poly.type
_entity_poly.pdbx_seq_one_letter_code
_entity_poly.pdbx_strand_id
1 'polypeptide(L)'
;MFILLIFLLPISSFAEIHFTEIRNDNRPIIPFDVFGFSHGGRLELNVSHLTLSDSNPDLDLSKVGFFLCTRESWLHVIQQLEEGDISCALQSDLVKPVYTFDSLKKQDRFGVLYSETDADQYTLVFANCLQQVKVSMDVQSAMYNLEGKNARRDYLSAGKTILPRIYFVFSLIYFSLAVIWIHVLYKKRLTVYGIHFFMLAVVILKALNLLCEAEDKSYIKRTGSAHGWDVLFYIFSFLKGITLFTLIVLIGTGWSFLKPYLQDKEKKVLMIVIPLQVVANIAQVVIDETGPFEQEWVTWKQVFLLVDVICCCAVLFPIVWSIKNLREAARTDGKAAVNLMKLTLFRQYYIVVICYIYFTRVVVYALETITSYRYLWTSVMAGELATLAFYVFTGYKFKPEAHNPYFVVDDEEEEAAAEALKLEDEFEL
;
A
#
# COMPACT_ATOMS: atom_id res chain seq x y z
N MET A 1 -5.82 -8.65 -25.92
CA MET A 1 -6.41 -7.37 -26.37
C MET A 1 -7.19 -6.63 -25.26
N PHE A 2 -7.71 -7.32 -24.23
CA PHE A 2 -8.34 -6.66 -23.07
C PHE A 2 -7.35 -6.04 -22.05
N ILE A 3 -6.12 -6.55 -21.97
CA ILE A 3 -5.08 -6.05 -21.03
C ILE A 3 -4.53 -4.67 -21.43
N LEU A 4 -4.61 -4.31 -22.72
CA LEU A 4 -4.05 -3.04 -23.21
C LEU A 4 -4.96 -1.82 -22.95
N LEU A 5 -6.26 -2.04 -22.73
CA LEU A 5 -7.24 -0.96 -22.53
C LEU A 5 -7.23 -0.37 -21.11
N ILE A 6 -6.64 -1.08 -20.14
CA ILE A 6 -6.49 -0.60 -18.76
C ILE A 6 -5.35 0.44 -18.65
N PHE A 7 -4.43 0.49 -19.62
CA PHE A 7 -3.29 1.42 -19.64
C PHE A 7 -3.64 2.88 -20.03
N LEU A 8 -4.90 3.18 -20.34
CA LEU A 8 -5.30 4.49 -20.90
C LEU A 8 -6.21 5.32 -19.98
N LEU A 9 -6.47 4.88 -18.75
CA LEU A 9 -7.10 5.77 -17.78
C LEU A 9 -6.03 6.75 -17.27
N PRO A 10 -6.24 8.07 -17.37
CA PRO A 10 -5.34 9.03 -16.74
C PRO A 10 -5.54 8.90 -15.23
N ILE A 11 -4.58 8.26 -14.57
CA ILE A 11 -4.55 8.13 -13.11
C ILE A 11 -3.74 9.33 -12.60
N SER A 12 -4.42 10.21 -11.88
CA SER A 12 -3.83 11.41 -11.27
C SER A 12 -2.86 11.01 -10.16
N SER A 13 -1.67 11.61 -10.11
CA SER A 13 -0.66 11.36 -9.08
C SER A 13 -0.76 12.33 -7.91
N PHE A 14 -0.45 11.86 -6.69
CA PHE A 14 -0.43 12.67 -5.46
C PHE A 14 0.65 13.77 -5.46
N ALA A 15 0.29 14.96 -5.93
CA ALA A 15 0.99 16.18 -5.57
C ALA A 15 0.56 16.62 -4.16
N GLU A 16 1.46 17.16 -3.34
CA GLU A 16 1.09 17.81 -2.07
C GLU A 16 0.61 19.27 -2.29
N ILE A 17 0.88 19.80 -3.48
CA ILE A 17 0.23 21.01 -3.99
C ILE A 17 -1.02 20.55 -4.74
N HIS A 18 -2.18 20.78 -4.15
CA HIS A 18 -3.45 20.35 -4.69
C HIS A 18 -4.15 21.47 -5.43
N PHE A 19 -4.77 21.11 -6.55
CA PHE A 19 -5.66 21.98 -7.32
C PHE A 19 -7.04 21.35 -7.33
N THR A 20 -8.01 22.04 -6.77
CA THR A 20 -9.39 21.57 -6.68
C THR A 20 -10.32 22.57 -7.33
N GLU A 21 -11.05 22.11 -8.34
CA GLU A 21 -12.07 22.88 -9.02
C GLU A 21 -13.44 22.60 -8.39
N ILE A 22 -14.07 23.63 -7.83
CA ILE A 22 -15.43 23.55 -7.26
C ILE A 22 -16.37 24.34 -8.16
N ARG A 23 -17.48 23.71 -8.54
CA ARG A 23 -18.48 24.29 -9.44
C ARG A 23 -19.88 24.07 -8.88
N ASN A 24 -20.58 25.16 -8.60
CA ASN A 24 -21.98 25.20 -8.20
C ASN A 24 -22.32 24.22 -7.05
N ASP A 25 -21.39 24.10 -6.10
CA ASP A 25 -21.45 23.12 -5.01
C ASP A 25 -22.23 23.70 -3.82
N ASN A 26 -23.13 22.90 -3.26
CA ASN A 26 -23.99 23.25 -2.14
C ASN A 26 -23.66 22.46 -0.86
N ARG A 27 -22.59 21.66 -0.85
CA ARG A 27 -22.17 20.90 0.32
C ARG A 27 -21.77 21.87 1.43
N PRO A 28 -22.24 21.63 2.67
CA PRO A 28 -21.95 22.52 3.78
C PRO A 28 -20.51 22.40 4.26
N ILE A 29 -19.86 21.26 4.00
CA ILE A 29 -18.50 20.97 4.42
C ILE A 29 -17.80 20.25 3.27
N ILE A 30 -16.63 20.74 2.88
CA ILE A 30 -15.79 20.14 1.84
C ILE A 30 -14.36 20.06 2.38
N PRO A 31 -13.85 18.86 2.70
CA PRO A 31 -12.46 18.71 3.10
C PRO A 31 -11.55 18.65 1.86
N PHE A 32 -10.35 19.23 1.97
CA PHE A 32 -9.40 19.38 0.86
C PHE A 32 -8.17 18.49 1.03
N ASP A 33 -7.41 18.70 2.11
CA ASP A 33 -6.08 18.12 2.30
C ASP A 33 -5.85 17.73 3.77
N VAL A 34 -5.03 16.70 4.01
CA VAL A 34 -4.53 16.34 5.34
C VAL A 34 -3.01 16.47 5.36
N PHE A 35 -2.47 17.19 6.34
CA PHE A 35 -1.02 17.37 6.49
C PHE A 35 -0.57 17.30 7.95
N GLY A 36 0.56 16.62 8.18
CA GLY A 36 1.24 16.58 9.46
C GLY A 36 2.20 17.76 9.63
N PHE A 37 1.78 18.80 10.34
CA PHE A 37 2.61 19.96 10.65
C PHE A 37 3.62 19.67 11.77
N SER A 38 4.77 20.31 11.62
CA SER A 38 5.76 20.57 12.67
C SER A 38 5.53 21.97 13.23
N HIS A 39 6.32 22.39 14.23
CA HIS A 39 6.21 23.73 14.82
C HIS A 39 6.47 24.90 13.84
N GLY A 40 6.97 24.63 12.63
CA GLY A 40 7.19 25.63 11.58
C GLY A 40 6.30 25.41 10.36
N GLY A 41 5.05 24.98 10.58
CA GLY A 41 4.09 24.67 9.52
C GLY A 41 3.59 25.91 8.77
N ARG A 42 3.38 25.76 7.46
CA ARG A 42 2.83 26.79 6.59
C ARG A 42 1.74 26.19 5.72
N LEU A 43 0.63 26.91 5.61
CA LEU A 43 -0.43 26.66 4.63
C LEU A 43 -0.48 27.89 3.70
N GLU A 44 -0.27 27.65 2.42
CA GLU A 44 -0.48 28.63 1.36
C GLU A 44 -1.79 28.28 0.65
N LEU A 45 -2.78 29.16 0.74
CA LEU A 45 -4.11 28.96 0.17
C LEU A 45 -4.40 30.10 -0.81
N ASN A 46 -4.55 29.75 -2.08
CA ASN A 46 -4.91 30.66 -3.16
C ASN A 46 -6.24 30.24 -3.76
N VAL A 47 -7.18 31.16 -3.81
CA VAL A 47 -8.51 30.92 -4.38
C VAL A 47 -8.75 31.92 -5.50
N SER A 48 -9.21 31.43 -6.65
CA SER A 48 -9.57 32.23 -7.83
C SER A 48 -10.93 31.85 -8.38
N HIS A 49 -11.50 32.71 -9.24
CA HIS A 49 -12.81 32.50 -9.87
C HIS A 49 -13.94 32.25 -8.85
N LEU A 50 -13.85 32.90 -7.69
CA LEU A 50 -14.85 32.77 -6.64
C LEU A 50 -16.16 33.44 -7.06
N THR A 51 -17.22 32.64 -7.12
CA THR A 51 -18.59 33.09 -7.38
C THR A 51 -19.56 32.45 -6.40
N LEU A 52 -20.48 33.27 -5.89
CA LEU A 52 -21.57 32.83 -5.01
C LEU A 52 -22.88 32.93 -5.80
N SER A 53 -23.73 31.89 -5.76
CA SER A 53 -24.97 31.85 -6.55
C SER A 53 -26.00 32.89 -6.11
N ASP A 54 -25.96 33.30 -4.84
CA ASP A 54 -26.78 34.36 -4.29
C ASP A 54 -25.87 35.55 -3.95
N SER A 55 -26.21 36.71 -4.50
CA SER A 55 -25.48 37.97 -4.31
C SER A 55 -26.19 38.90 -3.32
N ASN A 56 -27.12 38.38 -2.52
CA ASN A 56 -27.81 39.16 -1.50
C ASN A 56 -26.79 39.83 -0.55
N PRO A 57 -26.75 41.16 -0.46
CA PRO A 57 -25.79 41.88 0.37
C PRO A 57 -25.97 41.66 1.87
N ASP A 58 -27.11 41.10 2.31
CA ASP A 58 -27.40 40.79 3.71
C ASP A 58 -26.89 39.40 4.16
N LEU A 59 -26.21 38.65 3.28
CA LEU A 59 -25.63 37.36 3.64
C LEU A 59 -24.49 37.53 4.65
N ASP A 60 -24.56 36.78 5.74
CA ASP A 60 -23.49 36.70 6.74
C ASP A 60 -22.33 35.84 6.24
N LEU A 61 -21.42 36.47 5.49
CA LEU A 61 -20.25 35.81 4.90
C LEU A 61 -19.21 35.33 5.94
N SER A 62 -19.36 35.67 7.23
CA SER A 62 -18.52 35.10 8.29
C SER A 62 -18.74 33.58 8.46
N LYS A 63 -19.90 33.09 7.99
CA LYS A 63 -20.31 31.68 8.03
C LYS A 63 -19.84 30.86 6.81
N VAL A 64 -18.99 31.44 5.98
CA VAL A 64 -18.40 30.78 4.80
C VAL A 64 -16.89 31.01 4.81
N GLY A 65 -16.11 29.95 4.67
CA GLY A 65 -14.66 30.07 4.75
C GLY A 65 -13.91 28.77 4.92
N PHE A 66 -12.61 28.90 5.11
CA PHE A 66 -11.66 27.81 5.30
C PHE A 66 -11.16 27.78 6.74
N PHE A 67 -10.97 26.58 7.28
CA PHE A 67 -10.39 26.36 8.59
C PHE A 67 -9.53 25.10 8.60
N LEU A 68 -8.64 25.02 9.59
CA LEU A 68 -7.90 23.81 9.94
C LEU A 68 -8.54 23.17 11.16
N CYS A 69 -8.64 21.85 11.16
CA CYS A 69 -9.04 21.07 12.32
C CYS A 69 -8.20 19.80 12.43
N THR A 70 -8.01 19.30 13.64
CA THR A 70 -7.48 17.95 13.85
C THR A 70 -8.61 16.95 13.76
N ARG A 71 -8.29 15.66 13.57
CA ARG A 71 -9.30 14.60 13.53
C ARG A 71 -10.12 14.54 14.82
N GLU A 72 -9.50 14.75 15.97
CA GLU A 72 -10.18 14.74 17.28
C GLU A 72 -11.09 15.96 17.43
N SER A 73 -10.59 17.17 17.14
CA SER A 73 -11.40 18.38 17.16
C SER A 73 -12.60 18.27 16.21
N TRP A 74 -12.41 17.67 15.03
CA TRP A 74 -13.47 17.52 14.05
C TRP A 74 -14.64 16.65 14.54
N LEU A 75 -14.36 15.56 15.27
CA LEU A 75 -15.40 14.72 15.86
C LEU A 75 -16.25 15.50 16.87
N HIS A 76 -15.62 16.35 17.70
CA HIS A 76 -16.32 17.20 18.63
C HIS A 76 -17.12 18.31 17.94
N VAL A 77 -16.60 18.90 16.86
CA VAL A 77 -17.32 19.91 16.06
C VAL A 77 -18.58 19.31 15.42
N ILE A 78 -18.48 18.08 14.89
CA ILE A 78 -19.66 17.36 14.37
C ILE A 78 -20.68 17.16 15.48
N GLN A 79 -20.25 16.71 16.67
CA GLN A 79 -21.14 16.52 17.80
C GLN A 79 -21.86 17.82 18.19
N GLN A 80 -21.13 18.95 18.26
CA GLN A 80 -21.74 20.27 18.55
C GLN A 80 -22.77 20.69 17.49
N LEU A 81 -22.54 20.36 16.20
CA LEU A 81 -23.49 20.61 15.12
C LEU A 81 -24.74 19.74 15.23
N GLU A 82 -24.57 18.45 15.58
CA GLU A 82 -25.67 17.50 15.74
C GLU A 82 -26.55 17.81 16.95
N GLU A 83 -25.94 18.25 18.05
CA GLU A 83 -26.63 18.66 19.28
C GLU A 83 -27.29 20.05 19.15
N GLY A 84 -26.91 20.82 18.12
CA GLY A 84 -27.46 22.16 17.84
C GLY A 84 -26.82 23.28 18.67
N ASP A 85 -25.70 23.02 19.33
CA ASP A 85 -24.93 24.00 20.11
C ASP A 85 -24.33 25.09 19.23
N ILE A 86 -23.90 24.70 18.02
CA ILE A 86 -23.39 25.61 16.99
C ILE A 86 -24.18 25.44 15.70
N SER A 87 -24.36 26.55 14.98
CA SER A 87 -25.03 26.55 13.66
C SER A 87 -24.06 26.36 12.50
N CYS A 88 -22.77 26.54 12.75
CA CYS A 88 -21.73 26.52 11.73
C CYS A 88 -20.40 26.05 12.32
N ALA A 89 -19.66 25.22 11.58
CA ALA A 89 -18.37 24.69 12.02
C ALA A 89 -17.36 25.81 12.35
N LEU A 90 -17.42 26.94 11.64
CA LEU A 90 -16.55 28.12 11.85
C LEU A 90 -16.79 28.83 13.19
N GLN A 91 -17.88 28.52 13.91
CA GLN A 91 -18.19 29.10 15.22
C GLN A 91 -17.54 28.33 16.37
N SER A 92 -17.02 27.13 16.14
CA SER A 92 -16.43 26.32 17.19
C SER A 92 -15.03 26.84 17.57
N ASP A 93 -14.75 26.96 18.86
CA ASP A 93 -13.40 27.30 19.36
C ASP A 93 -12.37 26.18 19.12
N LEU A 94 -12.82 25.00 18.69
CA LEU A 94 -11.97 23.83 18.42
C LEU A 94 -11.34 23.85 17.01
N VAL A 95 -11.80 24.76 16.14
CA VAL A 95 -11.25 24.93 14.79
C VAL A 95 -10.35 26.15 14.71
N LYS A 96 -9.40 26.12 13.78
CA LYS A 96 -8.51 27.23 13.49
C LYS A 96 -8.93 27.91 12.20
N PRO A 97 -9.67 29.04 12.25
CA PRO A 97 -10.09 29.73 11.04
C PRO A 97 -8.87 30.21 10.24
N VAL A 98 -8.83 29.86 8.95
CA VAL A 98 -7.76 30.24 8.01
C VAL A 98 -8.17 31.50 7.25
N TYR A 99 -9.38 31.50 6.69
CA TYR A 99 -9.91 32.64 5.95
C TYR A 99 -11.44 32.60 5.91
N THR A 100 -12.10 33.70 6.27
CA THR A 100 -13.55 33.85 6.23
C THR A 100 -13.97 34.88 5.18
N PHE A 101 -15.12 34.67 4.54
CA PHE A 101 -15.52 35.46 3.37
C PHE A 101 -16.06 36.85 3.72
N ASP A 102 -16.30 37.16 4.99
CA ASP A 102 -16.55 38.54 5.46
C ASP A 102 -15.35 39.48 5.21
N SER A 103 -14.13 38.91 5.20
CA SER A 103 -12.90 39.62 4.85
C SER A 103 -12.73 39.82 3.33
N LEU A 104 -13.58 39.19 2.52
CA LEU A 104 -13.57 39.29 1.07
C LEU A 104 -14.13 40.67 0.67
N LYS A 105 -13.24 41.62 0.36
CA LYS A 105 -13.58 43.01 -0.04
C LYS A 105 -14.19 43.09 -1.45
N LYS A 106 -15.19 42.26 -1.76
CA LYS A 106 -15.83 42.08 -3.09
C LYS A 106 -14.87 41.65 -4.21
N GLN A 107 -13.79 40.96 -3.85
CA GLN A 107 -12.85 40.40 -4.82
C GLN A 107 -13.25 38.98 -5.20
N ASP A 108 -12.94 38.58 -6.44
CA ASP A 108 -13.18 37.24 -7.00
C ASP A 108 -12.02 36.26 -6.70
N ARG A 109 -11.00 36.73 -5.99
CA ARG A 109 -9.77 36.00 -5.69
C ARG A 109 -9.18 36.46 -4.36
N PHE A 110 -8.47 35.57 -3.69
CA PHE A 110 -7.66 35.89 -2.53
C PHE A 110 -6.50 34.90 -2.39
N GLY A 111 -5.45 35.33 -1.69
CA GLY A 111 -4.32 34.48 -1.32
C GLY A 111 -3.96 34.74 0.14
N VAL A 112 -3.82 33.68 0.93
CA VAL A 112 -3.45 33.77 2.34
C VAL A 112 -2.31 32.81 2.66
N LEU A 113 -1.35 33.29 3.44
CA LEU A 113 -0.30 32.46 4.03
C LEU A 113 -0.58 32.31 5.52
N TYR A 114 -1.06 31.14 5.92
CA TYR A 114 -1.34 30.78 7.30
C TYR A 114 -0.11 30.11 7.93
N SER A 115 0.16 30.45 9.19
CA SER A 115 1.31 29.92 9.94
C SER A 115 0.80 29.05 11.06
N GLU A 116 1.15 27.78 11.04
CA GLU A 116 0.76 26.84 12.09
C GLU A 116 1.96 26.55 13.01
N THR A 117 1.78 26.83 14.29
CA THR A 117 2.82 26.67 15.33
C THR A 117 2.66 25.38 16.11
N ASP A 118 1.45 24.85 16.16
CA ASP A 118 1.16 23.63 16.90
C ASP A 118 1.44 22.43 16.01
N ALA A 119 2.29 21.55 16.51
CA ALA A 119 2.65 20.34 15.79
C ALA A 119 1.54 19.30 15.94
N ASP A 120 0.74 19.12 14.89
CA ASP A 120 -0.28 18.07 14.82
C ASP A 120 -0.61 17.72 13.35
N GLN A 121 -1.49 16.75 13.15
CA GLN A 121 -2.10 16.44 11.86
C GLN A 121 -3.39 17.22 11.69
N TYR A 122 -3.39 18.11 10.70
CA TYR A 122 -4.51 18.98 10.39
C TYR A 122 -5.13 18.64 9.05
N THR A 123 -6.43 18.83 8.97
CA THR A 123 -7.22 18.77 7.75
C THR A 123 -7.65 20.20 7.38
N LEU A 124 -7.42 20.60 6.14
CA LEU A 124 -8.02 21.82 5.57
C LEU A 124 -9.43 21.53 5.11
N VAL A 125 -10.35 22.33 5.61
CA VAL A 125 -11.77 22.16 5.37
C VAL A 125 -12.37 23.51 4.97
N PHE A 126 -13.22 23.48 3.95
CA PHE A 126 -14.13 24.57 3.63
C PHE A 126 -15.48 24.31 4.26
N ALA A 127 -16.04 25.33 4.91
CA ALA A 127 -17.41 25.34 5.39
C ALA A 127 -18.23 26.38 4.62
N ASN A 128 -19.42 25.96 4.22
CA ASN A 128 -20.49 26.79 3.71
C ASN A 128 -21.75 26.55 4.55
N CYS A 129 -21.93 27.34 5.60
CA CYS A 129 -23.08 27.19 6.49
C CYS A 129 -24.34 27.92 5.98
N LEU A 130 -24.30 28.45 4.75
CA LEU A 130 -25.42 29.13 4.11
C LEU A 130 -26.12 28.13 3.15
N GLN A 131 -27.15 27.45 3.65
CA GLN A 131 -27.80 26.31 2.97
C GLN A 131 -28.36 26.61 1.56
N GLN A 132 -28.56 27.87 1.18
CA GLN A 132 -29.08 28.26 -0.14
C GLN A 132 -28.02 28.83 -1.09
N VAL A 133 -26.80 29.04 -0.62
CA VAL A 133 -25.72 29.63 -1.41
C VAL A 133 -24.87 28.51 -1.99
N LYS A 134 -24.74 28.48 -3.31
CA LYS A 134 -23.82 27.58 -4.01
C LYS A 134 -22.53 28.32 -4.31
N VAL A 135 -21.40 27.62 -4.16
CA VAL A 135 -20.07 28.19 -4.34
C VAL A 135 -19.42 27.57 -5.57
N SER A 136 -18.81 28.42 -6.39
CA SER A 136 -17.85 27.96 -7.41
C SER A 136 -16.53 28.70 -7.21
N MET A 137 -15.43 27.96 -7.20
CA MET A 137 -14.10 28.50 -7.00
C MET A 137 -13.04 27.51 -7.47
N ASP A 138 -11.87 28.03 -7.81
CA ASP A 138 -10.65 27.25 -8.03
C ASP A 138 -9.76 27.43 -6.81
N VAL A 139 -9.46 26.32 -6.13
CA VAL A 139 -8.66 26.31 -4.91
C VAL A 139 -7.32 25.68 -5.21
N GLN A 140 -6.25 26.41 -4.94
CA GLN A 140 -4.90 25.90 -4.89
C GLN A 140 -4.41 25.96 -3.45
N SER A 141 -4.11 24.80 -2.88
CA SER A 141 -3.59 24.65 -1.51
C SER A 141 -2.22 24.00 -1.54
N ALA A 142 -1.32 24.49 -0.70
CA ALA A 142 -0.01 23.91 -0.48
C ALA A 142 0.34 23.94 1.01
N MET A 143 0.52 22.76 1.60
CA MET A 143 0.98 22.61 2.98
C MET A 143 2.42 22.15 3.02
N TYR A 144 3.24 22.79 3.85
CA TYR A 144 4.64 22.43 3.99
C TYR A 144 5.20 22.79 5.36
N ASN A 145 6.25 22.09 5.75
CA ASN A 145 7.07 22.41 6.91
C ASN A 145 8.32 23.20 6.49
N LEU A 146 8.88 23.97 7.41
CA LEU A 146 10.16 24.66 7.20
C LEU A 146 11.29 23.86 7.88
N GLU A 147 12.22 23.34 7.07
CA GLU A 147 13.35 22.52 7.53
C GLU A 147 14.65 23.35 7.64
N GLY A 148 15.31 23.24 8.79
CA GLY A 148 16.66 23.78 9.04
C GLY A 148 16.73 25.31 9.11
N LYS A 149 17.97 25.82 9.20
CA LYS A 149 18.24 27.27 9.35
C LYS A 149 17.89 28.09 8.11
N ASN A 150 17.83 27.45 6.94
CA ASN A 150 17.55 28.11 5.66
C ASN A 150 16.05 28.13 5.32
N ALA A 151 15.18 27.69 6.23
CA ALA A 151 13.73 27.63 6.03
C ALA A 151 13.34 26.96 4.69
N ARG A 152 13.97 25.82 4.39
CA ARG A 152 13.66 25.09 3.16
C ARG A 152 12.27 24.47 3.29
N ARG A 153 11.45 24.60 2.25
CA ARG A 153 10.13 23.96 2.19
C ARG A 153 10.29 22.45 2.14
N ASP A 154 9.61 21.76 3.03
CA ASP A 154 9.43 20.32 3.08
C ASP A 154 7.94 20.01 2.93
N TYR A 155 7.58 19.58 1.72
CA TYR A 155 6.20 19.24 1.37
C TYR A 155 5.80 17.84 1.84
N LEU A 156 6.66 17.11 2.57
CA LEU A 156 6.22 15.90 3.23
C LEU A 156 5.75 16.20 4.66
N SER A 157 4.61 15.63 5.00
CA SER A 157 4.13 15.56 6.38
C SER A 157 5.22 15.05 7.34
N ALA A 158 5.19 15.51 8.60
CA ALA A 158 6.23 15.23 9.60
C ALA A 158 6.57 13.75 9.78
N GLY A 159 5.58 12.84 9.67
CA GLY A 159 5.81 11.39 9.74
C GLY A 159 6.38 10.76 8.48
N LYS A 160 6.35 11.46 7.34
CA LYS A 160 6.77 10.97 6.02
C LYS A 160 8.13 11.53 5.58
N THR A 161 8.58 12.66 6.14
CA THR A 161 9.83 13.35 5.74
C THR A 161 11.09 12.47 5.75
N ILE A 162 11.12 11.45 6.60
CA ILE A 162 12.26 10.52 6.72
C ILE A 162 12.21 9.35 5.72
N LEU A 163 11.04 9.08 5.11
CA LEU A 163 10.83 7.95 4.20
C LEU A 163 11.80 7.90 3.01
N PRO A 164 12.14 9.02 2.32
CA PRO A 164 13.13 8.98 1.26
C PRO A 164 14.45 8.32 1.69
N ARG A 165 14.92 8.62 2.90
CA ARG A 165 16.16 8.04 3.44
C ARG A 165 15.99 6.56 3.79
N ILE A 166 14.85 6.20 4.39
CA ILE A 166 14.55 4.81 4.76
C ILE A 166 14.54 3.93 3.51
N TYR A 167 13.78 4.31 2.49
CA TYR A 167 13.70 3.57 1.24
C TYR A 167 15.05 3.47 0.52
N PHE A 168 15.83 4.55 0.51
CA PHE A 168 17.18 4.53 -0.07
C PHE A 168 18.11 3.55 0.66
N VAL A 169 18.11 3.55 2.00
CA VAL A 169 18.92 2.61 2.79
C VAL A 169 18.51 1.16 2.53
N PHE A 170 17.21 0.85 2.52
CA PHE A 170 16.74 -0.49 2.18
C PHE A 170 17.11 -0.89 0.75
N SER A 171 17.01 0.03 -0.22
CA SER A 171 17.45 -0.22 -1.60
C SER A 171 18.92 -0.66 -1.64
N LEU A 172 19.82 0.03 -0.93
CA LEU A 172 21.24 -0.36 -0.82
C LEU A 172 21.42 -1.74 -0.19
N ILE A 173 20.63 -2.08 0.83
CA ILE A 173 20.65 -3.40 1.46
C ILE A 173 20.25 -4.48 0.44
N TYR A 174 19.16 -4.27 -0.31
CA TYR A 174 18.71 -5.23 -1.31
C TYR A 174 19.68 -5.36 -2.51
N PHE A 175 20.31 -4.27 -2.96
CA PHE A 175 21.39 -4.36 -3.95
C PHE A 175 22.57 -5.18 -3.43
N SER A 176 22.95 -4.99 -2.16
CA SER A 176 24.00 -5.78 -1.53
C SER A 176 23.63 -7.27 -1.48
N LEU A 177 22.37 -7.59 -1.12
CA LEU A 177 21.86 -8.97 -1.17
C LEU A 177 21.88 -9.55 -2.59
N ALA A 178 21.53 -8.77 -3.62
CA ALA A 178 21.61 -9.21 -5.01
C ALA A 178 23.05 -9.56 -5.41
N VAL A 179 24.03 -8.74 -5.05
CA VAL A 179 25.45 -9.00 -5.29
C VAL A 179 25.93 -10.27 -4.58
N ILE A 180 25.56 -10.44 -3.30
CA ILE A 180 25.86 -11.66 -2.53
C ILE A 180 25.25 -12.88 -3.21
N TRP A 181 23.99 -12.78 -3.65
CA TRP A 181 23.30 -13.89 -4.30
C TRP A 181 23.93 -14.25 -5.65
N ILE A 182 24.28 -13.26 -6.49
CA ILE A 182 25.02 -13.48 -7.73
C ILE A 182 26.33 -14.24 -7.46
N HIS A 183 27.05 -13.86 -6.41
CA HIS A 183 28.27 -14.56 -6.01
C HIS A 183 28.00 -16.03 -5.62
N VAL A 184 26.93 -16.29 -4.88
CA VAL A 184 26.50 -17.66 -4.53
C VAL A 184 26.15 -18.47 -5.79
N LEU A 185 25.38 -17.90 -6.71
CA LEU A 185 25.02 -18.57 -7.98
C LEU A 185 26.25 -18.88 -8.82
N TYR A 186 27.20 -17.95 -8.91
CA TYR A 186 28.44 -18.15 -9.65
C TYR A 186 29.28 -19.29 -9.05
N LYS A 187 29.42 -19.32 -7.72
CA LYS A 187 30.20 -20.35 -7.01
C LYS A 187 29.54 -21.74 -7.08
N LYS A 188 28.20 -21.79 -7.11
CA LYS A 188 27.41 -23.02 -7.09
C LYS A 188 26.75 -23.34 -8.44
N ARG A 189 27.30 -22.84 -9.55
CA ARG A 189 26.69 -22.88 -10.90
C ARG A 189 26.18 -24.26 -11.37
N LEU A 190 26.78 -25.35 -10.87
CA LEU A 190 26.38 -26.72 -11.21
C LEU A 190 25.09 -27.18 -10.53
N THR A 191 24.65 -26.50 -9.47
CA THR A 191 23.47 -26.84 -8.66
C THR A 191 22.41 -25.74 -8.72
N VAL A 192 22.48 -24.86 -9.74
CA VAL A 192 21.55 -23.73 -9.91
C VAL A 192 20.41 -24.12 -10.85
N TYR A 193 19.20 -24.14 -10.30
CA TYR A 193 17.93 -24.23 -11.04
C TYR A 193 17.30 -22.85 -11.32
N GLY A 194 16.30 -22.81 -12.21
CA GLY A 194 15.59 -21.58 -12.61
C GLY A 194 15.03 -20.76 -11.45
N ILE A 195 14.60 -21.41 -10.37
CA ILE A 195 14.09 -20.74 -9.16
C ILE A 195 15.11 -19.76 -8.55
N HIS A 196 16.42 -20.04 -8.63
CA HIS A 196 17.41 -19.17 -8.03
C HIS A 196 17.65 -17.89 -8.85
N PHE A 197 17.54 -17.97 -10.19
CA PHE A 197 17.57 -16.79 -11.07
C PHE A 197 16.30 -15.96 -10.89
N PHE A 198 15.18 -16.60 -10.64
CA PHE A 198 13.94 -15.91 -10.28
C PHE A 198 14.07 -15.18 -8.93
N MET A 199 14.61 -15.84 -7.90
CA MET A 199 14.90 -15.19 -6.61
C MET A 199 15.82 -13.98 -6.79
N LEU A 200 16.83 -14.07 -7.66
CA LEU A 200 17.69 -12.93 -8.01
C LEU A 200 16.88 -11.79 -8.63
N ALA A 201 16.02 -12.09 -9.61
CA ALA A 201 15.19 -11.10 -10.27
C ALA A 201 14.26 -10.37 -9.27
N VAL A 202 13.65 -11.10 -8.35
CA VAL A 202 12.80 -10.53 -7.29
C VAL A 202 13.56 -9.56 -6.39
N VAL A 203 14.78 -9.94 -5.96
CA VAL A 203 15.62 -9.07 -5.11
C VAL A 203 16.04 -7.79 -5.85
N ILE A 204 16.40 -7.90 -7.13
CA ILE A 204 16.77 -6.75 -7.97
C ILE A 204 15.56 -5.83 -8.17
N LEU A 205 14.40 -6.38 -8.51
CA LEU A 205 13.16 -5.62 -8.67
C LEU A 205 12.78 -4.89 -7.39
N LYS A 206 12.93 -5.55 -6.23
CA LYS A 206 12.70 -4.92 -4.92
C LYS A 206 13.65 -3.75 -4.67
N ALA A 207 14.94 -3.91 -4.99
CA ALA A 207 15.94 -2.84 -4.83
C ALA A 207 15.63 -1.62 -5.71
N LEU A 208 15.29 -1.84 -6.98
CA LEU A 208 14.91 -0.79 -7.93
C LEU A 208 13.62 -0.09 -7.52
N ASN A 209 12.60 -0.85 -7.11
CA ASN A 209 11.34 -0.27 -6.63
C ASN A 209 11.56 0.68 -5.45
N LEU A 210 12.36 0.26 -4.47
CA LEU A 210 12.68 1.10 -3.31
C LEU A 210 13.52 2.34 -3.68
N LEU A 211 14.39 2.23 -4.68
CA LEU A 211 15.13 3.38 -5.19
C LEU A 211 14.19 4.41 -5.83
N CYS A 212 13.23 3.95 -6.64
CA CYS A 212 12.24 4.83 -7.25
C CYS A 212 11.31 5.46 -6.22
N GLU A 213 10.88 4.71 -5.21
CA GLU A 213 10.09 5.26 -4.09
C GLU A 213 10.89 6.31 -3.30
N ALA A 214 12.18 6.09 -3.10
CA ALA A 214 13.05 7.06 -2.44
C ALA A 214 13.16 8.38 -3.25
N GLU A 215 13.36 8.27 -4.56
CA GLU A 215 13.44 9.43 -5.45
C GLU A 215 12.11 10.15 -5.58
N ASP A 216 10.99 9.43 -5.70
CA ASP A 216 9.64 10.00 -5.71
C ASP A 216 9.39 10.84 -4.46
N LYS A 217 9.55 10.26 -3.27
CA LYS A 217 9.36 10.99 -2.01
C LYS A 217 10.36 12.12 -1.84
N SER A 218 11.61 11.96 -2.31
CA SER A 218 12.62 13.03 -2.30
C SER A 218 12.23 14.18 -3.23
N TYR A 219 11.62 13.88 -4.38
CA TYR A 219 11.12 14.86 -5.33
C TYR A 219 9.94 15.62 -4.75
N ILE A 220 8.89 14.92 -4.29
CA ILE A 220 7.71 15.50 -3.63
C ILE A 220 8.15 16.38 -2.47
N LYS A 221 9.05 15.90 -1.60
CA LYS A 221 9.61 16.69 -0.48
C LYS A 221 10.14 18.06 -0.92
N ARG A 222 10.73 18.17 -2.11
CA ARG A 222 11.40 19.39 -2.59
C ARG A 222 10.49 20.28 -3.44
N THR A 223 9.61 19.68 -4.24
CA THR A 223 8.83 20.41 -5.26
C THR A 223 7.35 20.53 -4.90
N GLY A 224 6.84 19.65 -4.04
CA GLY A 224 5.41 19.53 -3.74
C GLY A 224 4.58 18.95 -4.88
N SER A 225 5.18 18.60 -6.02
CA SER A 225 4.50 18.04 -7.19
C SER A 225 4.87 16.56 -7.35
N ALA A 226 3.91 15.74 -7.78
CA ALA A 226 4.16 14.34 -8.11
C ALA A 226 5.00 14.15 -9.39
N HIS A 227 4.93 15.06 -10.36
CA HIS A 227 5.22 14.81 -11.78
C HIS A 227 6.69 14.55 -12.19
N GLY A 228 7.61 14.30 -11.25
CA GLY A 228 9.05 14.20 -11.55
C GLY A 228 9.47 12.92 -12.25
N TRP A 229 8.81 11.79 -11.93
CA TRP A 229 9.24 10.44 -12.33
C TRP A 229 8.09 9.43 -12.52
N ASP A 230 6.87 9.92 -12.72
CA ASP A 230 5.61 9.16 -12.76
C ASP A 230 5.71 7.88 -13.59
N VAL A 231 6.33 7.94 -14.78
CA VAL A 231 6.50 6.76 -15.64
C VAL A 231 7.32 5.65 -14.98
N LEU A 232 8.44 5.97 -14.32
CA LEU A 232 9.23 4.97 -13.61
C LEU A 232 8.52 4.49 -12.35
N PHE A 233 7.89 5.39 -11.60
CA PHE A 233 7.07 5.03 -10.45
C PHE A 233 5.97 4.04 -10.86
N TYR A 234 5.22 4.30 -11.93
CA TYR A 234 4.16 3.41 -12.40
C TYR A 234 4.70 2.07 -12.89
N ILE A 235 5.80 2.06 -13.65
CA ILE A 235 6.44 0.82 -14.10
C ILE A 235 6.87 -0.01 -12.88
N PHE A 236 7.52 0.61 -11.88
CA PHE A 236 8.01 -0.13 -10.71
C PHE A 236 6.92 -0.46 -9.69
N SER A 237 5.89 0.37 -9.51
CA SER A 237 4.70 0.07 -8.70
C SER A 237 3.86 -1.03 -9.33
N PHE A 238 3.76 -1.07 -10.65
CA PHE A 238 3.22 -2.23 -11.37
C PHE A 238 4.09 -3.48 -11.14
N LEU A 239 5.42 -3.34 -11.22
CA LEU A 239 6.35 -4.43 -10.90
C LEU A 239 6.28 -4.83 -9.41
N LYS A 240 5.93 -3.96 -8.48
CA LYS A 240 5.69 -4.24 -7.05
C LYS A 240 4.47 -5.14 -6.89
N GLY A 241 3.36 -4.83 -7.59
CA GLY A 241 2.19 -5.71 -7.70
C GLY A 241 2.55 -7.07 -8.29
N ILE A 242 3.40 -7.08 -9.34
CA ILE A 242 3.94 -8.31 -9.91
C ILE A 242 4.84 -9.02 -8.89
N THR A 243 5.75 -8.39 -8.14
CA THR A 243 6.63 -9.09 -7.19
C THR A 243 5.87 -9.76 -6.04
N LEU A 244 4.78 -9.16 -5.55
CA LEU A 244 3.89 -9.80 -4.58
C LEU A 244 3.17 -11.00 -5.22
N PHE A 245 2.65 -10.82 -6.43
CA PHE A 245 2.06 -11.90 -7.22
C PHE A 245 3.07 -13.00 -7.55
N THR A 246 4.31 -12.65 -7.85
CA THR A 246 5.47 -13.48 -8.19
C THR A 246 5.98 -14.21 -6.96
N LEU A 247 5.84 -13.64 -5.75
CA LEU A 247 6.17 -14.27 -4.46
C LEU A 247 5.03 -15.19 -3.98
N ILE A 248 3.77 -14.83 -4.22
CA ILE A 248 2.59 -15.71 -4.09
C ILE A 248 2.65 -16.84 -5.13
N VAL A 249 3.11 -16.55 -6.34
CA VAL A 249 3.47 -17.50 -7.38
C VAL A 249 4.80 -18.16 -7.07
N LEU A 250 5.63 -17.72 -6.12
CA LEU A 250 6.88 -18.42 -5.74
C LEU A 250 6.60 -19.48 -4.66
N ILE A 251 5.81 -19.09 -3.66
CA ILE A 251 5.05 -20.00 -2.79
C ILE A 251 4.21 -20.93 -3.67
N GLY A 252 3.60 -20.32 -4.69
CA GLY A 252 2.79 -20.91 -5.71
C GLY A 252 3.56 -21.92 -6.52
N THR A 253 4.78 -21.62 -7.05
CA THR A 253 5.76 -22.36 -7.91
C THR A 253 6.63 -23.34 -7.14
N GLY A 254 6.36 -23.45 -5.84
CA GLY A 254 5.96 -24.76 -5.36
C GLY A 254 5.18 -25.57 -6.42
N TRP A 255 4.41 -24.96 -7.33
CA TRP A 255 3.56 -25.42 -8.42
C TRP A 255 4.20 -26.38 -9.40
N SER A 256 5.51 -26.32 -9.66
CA SER A 256 6.16 -27.37 -10.45
C SER A 256 6.56 -28.57 -9.57
N PHE A 257 6.80 -28.33 -8.28
CA PHE A 257 7.15 -29.29 -7.23
C PHE A 257 5.93 -29.91 -6.51
N LEU A 258 4.78 -29.22 -6.54
CA LEU A 258 3.47 -29.50 -5.94
C LEU A 258 2.46 -29.84 -7.03
N LYS A 259 2.78 -29.62 -8.32
CA LYS A 259 1.96 -30.11 -9.45
C LYS A 259 1.57 -31.58 -9.31
N PRO A 260 2.48 -32.48 -8.89
CA PRO A 260 2.14 -33.88 -8.69
C PRO A 260 1.35 -34.14 -7.39
N TYR A 261 1.34 -33.19 -6.43
CA TYR A 261 0.73 -33.38 -5.10
C TYR A 261 -0.53 -32.54 -4.83
N LEU A 262 -0.86 -31.56 -5.69
CA LEU A 262 -2.05 -30.73 -5.60
C LEU A 262 -3.25 -31.43 -6.26
N GLN A 263 -4.28 -31.73 -5.47
CA GLN A 263 -5.53 -32.28 -5.98
C GLN A 263 -6.25 -31.24 -6.85
N ASP A 264 -7.06 -31.68 -7.82
CA ASP A 264 -7.73 -30.76 -8.76
C ASP A 264 -8.66 -29.74 -8.07
N LYS A 265 -9.14 -30.05 -6.87
CA LYS A 265 -9.91 -29.13 -6.02
C LYS A 265 -9.05 -27.95 -5.53
N GLU A 266 -7.80 -28.21 -5.16
CA GLU A 266 -6.85 -27.21 -4.67
C GLU A 266 -6.39 -26.28 -5.80
N LYS A 267 -6.16 -26.84 -7.00
CA LYS A 267 -5.88 -26.07 -8.23
C LYS A 267 -7.01 -25.09 -8.58
N LYS A 268 -8.27 -25.51 -8.45
CA LYS A 268 -9.45 -24.65 -8.72
C LYS A 268 -9.56 -23.49 -7.74
N VAL A 269 -9.28 -23.71 -6.45
CA VAL A 269 -9.26 -22.63 -5.45
C VAL A 269 -8.19 -21.59 -5.79
N LEU A 270 -6.97 -22.04 -6.11
CA LEU A 270 -5.88 -21.15 -6.47
C LEU A 270 -6.15 -20.39 -7.79
N MET A 271 -6.79 -21.05 -8.77
CA MET A 271 -7.18 -20.42 -10.04
C MET A 271 -8.17 -19.27 -9.88
N ILE A 272 -8.95 -19.24 -8.79
CA ILE A 272 -9.91 -18.17 -8.48
C ILE A 272 -9.27 -17.09 -7.61
N VAL A 273 -8.53 -17.49 -6.56
CA VAL A 273 -7.94 -16.55 -5.59
C VAL A 273 -6.89 -15.66 -6.24
N ILE A 274 -6.08 -16.21 -7.14
CA ILE A 274 -4.97 -15.48 -7.78
C ILE A 274 -5.47 -14.29 -8.63
N PRO A 275 -6.41 -14.46 -9.59
CA PRO A 275 -7.00 -13.34 -10.32
C PRO A 275 -7.72 -12.33 -9.42
N LEU A 276 -8.44 -12.80 -8.40
CA LEU A 276 -9.17 -11.92 -7.47
C LEU A 276 -8.20 -11.00 -6.72
N GLN A 277 -7.06 -11.52 -6.26
CA GLN A 277 -6.01 -10.74 -5.60
C GLN A 277 -5.36 -9.72 -6.55
N VAL A 278 -5.20 -10.04 -7.83
CA VAL A 278 -4.69 -9.06 -8.82
C VAL A 278 -5.67 -7.90 -8.96
N VAL A 279 -6.96 -8.19 -9.10
CA VAL A 279 -8.01 -7.16 -9.18
C VAL A 279 -8.06 -6.33 -7.90
N ALA A 280 -8.00 -6.96 -6.72
CA ALA A 280 -7.99 -6.27 -5.43
C ALA A 280 -6.78 -5.34 -5.29
N ASN A 281 -5.58 -5.77 -5.68
CA ASN A 281 -4.39 -4.91 -5.64
C ASN A 281 -4.50 -3.74 -6.63
N ILE A 282 -5.02 -3.94 -7.83
CA ILE A 282 -5.25 -2.84 -8.80
C ILE A 282 -6.27 -1.86 -8.22
N ALA A 283 -7.39 -2.35 -7.69
CA ALA A 283 -8.41 -1.51 -7.08
C ALA A 283 -7.88 -0.76 -5.85
N GLN A 284 -7.01 -1.39 -5.06
CA GLN A 284 -6.34 -0.76 -3.93
C GLN A 284 -5.48 0.43 -4.37
N VAL A 285 -4.68 0.28 -5.43
CA VAL A 285 -3.91 1.40 -6.01
C VAL A 285 -4.83 2.51 -6.46
N VAL A 286 -5.93 2.19 -7.15
CA VAL A 286 -6.89 3.21 -7.63
C VAL A 286 -7.51 3.99 -6.45
N ILE A 287 -7.91 3.30 -5.39
CA ILE A 287 -8.49 3.96 -4.20
C ILE A 287 -7.45 4.72 -3.41
N ASP A 288 -6.21 4.22 -3.36
CA ASP A 288 -5.12 4.99 -2.79
C ASP A 288 -5.03 6.34 -3.48
N GLU A 289 -5.18 6.42 -4.81
CA GLU A 289 -5.15 7.66 -5.62
C GLU A 289 -6.38 8.58 -5.50
N THR A 290 -7.56 8.10 -5.10
CA THR A 290 -8.76 8.97 -4.98
C THR A 290 -8.75 9.85 -3.72
N GLY A 291 -7.81 9.61 -2.79
CA GLY A 291 -7.63 10.42 -1.58
C GLY A 291 -8.69 10.19 -0.50
N PRO A 292 -8.42 10.59 0.76
CA PRO A 292 -9.25 10.23 1.92
C PRO A 292 -10.62 10.92 1.97
N PHE A 293 -10.94 11.77 1.00
CA PHE A 293 -12.10 12.66 1.00
C PHE A 293 -13.23 12.21 0.07
N GLU A 294 -13.04 11.11 -0.66
CA GLU A 294 -14.17 10.40 -1.26
C GLU A 294 -15.01 9.70 -0.18
N GLN A 295 -16.32 9.75 -0.36
CA GLN A 295 -17.35 9.40 0.63
C GLN A 295 -17.30 7.94 1.11
N GLU A 296 -16.52 7.08 0.45
CA GLU A 296 -16.39 5.66 0.76
C GLU A 296 -14.93 5.18 0.90
N TRP A 297 -13.93 6.07 0.91
CA TRP A 297 -12.50 5.69 0.89
C TRP A 297 -12.12 4.72 2.02
N VAL A 298 -12.53 5.05 3.25
CA VAL A 298 -12.29 4.20 4.45
C VAL A 298 -13.01 2.86 4.34
N THR A 299 -14.25 2.87 3.86
CA THR A 299 -15.07 1.65 3.71
C THR A 299 -14.44 0.71 2.69
N TRP A 300 -14.02 1.23 1.54
CA TRP A 300 -13.37 0.40 0.52
C TRP A 300 -12.01 -0.13 0.96
N LYS A 301 -11.21 0.67 1.67
CA LYS A 301 -9.97 0.20 2.32
C LYS A 301 -10.23 -0.97 3.27
N GLN A 302 -11.27 -0.89 4.09
CA GLN A 302 -11.68 -1.98 4.98
C GLN A 302 -12.19 -3.21 4.21
N VAL A 303 -12.96 -3.00 3.13
CA VAL A 303 -13.45 -4.09 2.27
C VAL A 303 -12.29 -4.82 1.59
N PHE A 304 -11.31 -4.10 1.04
CA PHE A 304 -10.14 -4.74 0.41
C PHE A 304 -9.27 -5.46 1.42
N LEU A 305 -9.07 -4.90 2.62
CA LEU A 305 -8.40 -5.61 3.70
C LEU A 305 -9.15 -6.91 4.06
N LEU A 306 -10.48 -6.86 4.14
CA LEU A 306 -11.29 -8.04 4.42
C LEU A 306 -11.18 -9.09 3.31
N VAL A 307 -11.22 -8.68 2.04
CA VAL A 307 -11.01 -9.56 0.89
C VAL A 307 -9.61 -10.18 0.94
N ASP A 308 -8.57 -9.39 1.25
CA ASP A 308 -7.20 -9.88 1.40
C ASP A 308 -7.09 -10.92 2.52
N VAL A 309 -7.71 -10.68 3.68
CA VAL A 309 -7.72 -11.63 4.81
C VAL A 309 -8.46 -12.92 4.43
N ILE A 310 -9.62 -12.82 3.78
CA ILE A 310 -10.39 -14.00 3.32
C ILE A 310 -9.57 -14.78 2.28
N CYS A 311 -8.95 -14.10 1.31
CA CYS A 311 -8.08 -14.73 0.33
C CYS A 311 -6.88 -15.42 0.99
N CYS A 312 -6.25 -14.78 1.98
CA CYS A 312 -5.16 -15.37 2.75
C CYS A 312 -5.64 -16.67 3.42
N CYS A 313 -6.77 -16.64 4.13
CA CYS A 313 -7.37 -17.81 4.75
C CYS A 313 -7.72 -18.92 3.73
N ALA A 314 -8.23 -18.55 2.55
CA ALA A 314 -8.57 -19.48 1.48
C ALA A 314 -7.34 -20.19 0.89
N VAL A 315 -6.19 -19.52 0.83
CA VAL A 315 -4.91 -20.14 0.47
C VAL A 315 -4.44 -21.12 1.55
N LEU A 316 -4.84 -20.94 2.81
CA LEU A 316 -4.44 -21.85 3.89
C LEU A 316 -5.09 -23.22 3.82
N PHE A 317 -6.34 -23.27 3.36
CA PHE A 317 -7.13 -24.50 3.36
C PHE A 317 -6.53 -25.61 2.46
N PRO A 318 -6.15 -25.35 1.19
CA PRO A 318 -5.40 -26.29 0.36
C PRO A 318 -4.11 -26.79 0.99
N ILE A 319 -3.44 -25.96 1.80
CA ILE A 319 -2.12 -26.30 2.31
C ILE A 319 -2.23 -27.17 3.56
N VAL A 320 -3.21 -26.90 4.42
CA VAL A 320 -3.56 -27.81 5.52
C VAL A 320 -4.03 -29.16 4.98
N TRP A 321 -4.80 -29.16 3.89
CA TRP A 321 -5.31 -30.37 3.24
C TRP A 321 -4.20 -31.18 2.55
N SER A 322 -3.33 -30.53 1.76
CA SER A 322 -2.15 -31.14 1.16
C SER A 322 -1.23 -31.79 2.22
N ILE A 323 -1.00 -31.13 3.36
CA ILE A 323 -0.24 -31.71 4.49
C ILE A 323 -0.92 -32.96 5.06
N LYS A 324 -2.25 -33.00 5.11
CA LYS A 324 -3.01 -34.14 5.59
C LYS A 324 -2.91 -35.32 4.62
N ASN A 325 -3.08 -35.07 3.32
CA ASN A 325 -2.93 -36.10 2.27
C ASN A 325 -1.52 -36.66 2.24
N LEU A 326 -0.50 -35.80 2.31
CA LEU A 326 0.90 -36.24 2.37
C LEU A 326 1.18 -37.10 3.62
N ARG A 327 0.56 -36.77 4.78
CA ARG A 327 0.67 -37.59 6.00
C ARG A 327 0.01 -38.95 5.88
N GLU A 328 -1.11 -39.02 5.17
CA GLU A 328 -1.84 -40.27 4.92
C GLU A 328 -1.06 -41.15 3.93
N ALA A 329 -0.53 -40.58 2.85
CA ALA A 329 0.34 -41.28 1.89
C ALA A 329 1.65 -41.78 2.53
N ALA A 330 2.27 -40.98 3.43
CA ALA A 330 3.48 -41.40 4.13
C ALA A 330 3.24 -42.53 5.16
N ARG A 331 1.99 -42.77 5.58
CA ARG A 331 1.64 -43.89 6.49
C ARG A 331 1.48 -45.21 5.75
N THR A 332 1.10 -45.16 4.48
CA THR A 332 0.85 -46.34 3.64
C THR A 332 2.10 -46.83 2.91
N ASP A 333 3.12 -45.98 2.79
CA ASP A 333 4.32 -46.27 2.00
C ASP A 333 5.52 -46.71 2.87
N GLY A 334 6.20 -47.80 2.50
CA GLY A 334 7.31 -48.41 3.25
C GLY A 334 8.56 -47.51 3.40
N LYS A 335 8.58 -46.35 2.75
CA LYS A 335 9.58 -45.27 2.84
C LYS A 335 9.14 -44.08 3.73
N ALA A 336 8.27 -44.33 4.70
CA ALA A 336 7.64 -43.33 5.58
C ALA A 336 8.59 -42.25 6.16
N ALA A 337 9.83 -42.57 6.51
CA ALA A 337 10.75 -41.63 7.15
C ALA A 337 11.20 -40.46 6.24
N VAL A 338 11.46 -40.72 4.95
CA VAL A 338 11.93 -39.71 3.99
C VAL A 338 10.79 -38.77 3.60
N ASN A 339 9.59 -39.31 3.37
CA ASN A 339 8.38 -38.52 3.09
C ASN A 339 7.92 -37.70 4.32
N LEU A 340 8.06 -38.21 5.54
CA LEU A 340 7.79 -37.45 6.78
C LEU A 340 8.79 -36.30 7.00
N MET A 341 10.08 -36.49 6.65
CA MET A 341 11.09 -35.44 6.79
C MET A 341 10.85 -34.28 5.81
N LYS A 342 10.52 -34.59 4.54
CA LYS A 342 10.07 -33.60 3.54
C LYS A 342 8.82 -32.82 4.02
N LEU A 343 7.83 -33.51 4.60
CA LEU A 343 6.61 -32.92 5.18
C LEU A 343 6.82 -31.93 6.33
N THR A 344 7.84 -32.12 7.17
CA THR A 344 8.13 -31.20 8.30
C THR A 344 8.83 -29.93 7.84
N LEU A 345 9.72 -30.05 6.85
CA LEU A 345 10.51 -28.97 6.29
C LEU A 345 9.65 -27.97 5.50
N PHE A 346 8.72 -28.47 4.69
CA PHE A 346 7.74 -27.64 3.97
C PHE A 346 6.74 -26.99 4.93
N ARG A 347 6.30 -27.70 5.98
CA ARG A 347 5.41 -27.15 7.01
C ARG A 347 6.04 -25.97 7.76
N GLN A 348 7.31 -26.06 8.13
CA GLN A 348 8.01 -24.97 8.81
C GLN A 348 8.15 -23.73 7.92
N TYR A 349 8.58 -23.91 6.66
CA TYR A 349 8.65 -22.82 5.69
C TYR A 349 7.28 -22.18 5.47
N TYR A 350 6.25 -23.02 5.38
CA TYR A 350 4.88 -22.57 5.20
C TYR A 350 4.34 -21.75 6.38
N ILE A 351 4.60 -22.15 7.63
CA ILE A 351 4.25 -21.34 8.81
C ILE A 351 4.92 -19.97 8.75
N VAL A 352 6.19 -19.90 8.33
CA VAL A 352 6.90 -18.62 8.18
C VAL A 352 6.26 -17.74 7.10
N VAL A 353 5.86 -18.32 5.97
CA VAL A 353 5.12 -17.63 4.91
C VAL A 353 3.80 -17.06 5.45
N ILE A 354 3.03 -17.85 6.19
CA ILE A 354 1.80 -17.41 6.83
C ILE A 354 2.06 -16.22 7.76
N CYS A 355 3.02 -16.37 8.67
CA CYS A 355 3.36 -15.32 9.62
C CYS A 355 3.78 -14.03 8.91
N TYR A 356 4.59 -14.13 7.84
CA TYR A 356 5.00 -13.00 7.01
C TYR A 356 3.80 -12.29 6.37
N ILE A 357 2.87 -13.05 5.78
CA ILE A 357 1.67 -12.49 5.13
C ILE A 357 0.77 -11.79 6.16
N TYR A 358 0.46 -12.44 7.29
CA TYR A 358 -0.38 -11.81 8.32
C TYR A 358 0.28 -10.59 8.95
N PHE A 359 1.60 -10.64 9.18
CA PHE A 359 2.31 -9.49 9.70
C PHE A 359 2.25 -8.31 8.71
N THR A 360 2.54 -8.54 7.43
CA THR A 360 2.55 -7.46 6.43
C THR A 360 1.17 -6.95 6.03
N ARG A 361 0.12 -7.77 6.10
CA ARG A 361 -1.25 -7.36 5.72
C ARG A 361 -2.09 -6.84 6.89
N VAL A 362 -1.98 -7.45 8.06
CA VAL A 362 -2.81 -7.07 9.22
C VAL A 362 -2.03 -6.18 10.17
N VAL A 363 -0.84 -6.62 10.59
CA VAL A 363 -0.07 -5.90 11.64
C VAL A 363 0.46 -4.57 11.12
N VAL A 364 1.04 -4.53 9.92
CA VAL A 364 1.56 -3.27 9.34
C VAL A 364 0.43 -2.26 9.10
N TYR A 365 -0.73 -2.70 8.61
CA TYR A 365 -1.91 -1.84 8.43
C TYR A 365 -2.45 -1.31 9.77
N ALA A 366 -2.52 -2.18 10.79
CA ALA A 366 -2.91 -1.78 12.14
C ALA A 366 -1.91 -0.78 12.73
N LEU A 367 -0.60 -0.99 12.53
CA LEU A 367 0.44 -0.05 12.93
C LEU A 367 0.25 1.29 12.23
N GLU A 368 0.01 1.33 10.93
CA GLU A 368 -0.25 2.57 10.20
C GLU A 368 -1.46 3.34 10.75
N THR A 369 -2.49 2.63 11.19
CA THR A 369 -3.73 3.23 11.72
C THR A 369 -3.60 3.72 13.17
N ILE A 370 -2.85 3.02 14.01
CA ILE A 370 -2.77 3.29 15.46
C ILE A 370 -1.59 4.23 15.78
N THR A 371 -0.56 4.25 14.94
CA THR A 371 0.64 5.03 15.18
C THR A 371 0.34 6.52 15.03
N SER A 372 0.85 7.33 15.95
CA SER A 372 0.76 8.79 15.87
C SER A 372 1.36 9.30 14.55
N TYR A 373 0.80 10.39 14.02
CA TYR A 373 1.18 10.99 12.74
C TYR A 373 2.69 11.23 12.59
N ARG A 374 3.43 11.48 13.68
CA ARG A 374 4.90 11.70 13.68
C ARG A 374 5.71 10.43 13.41
N TYR A 375 5.16 9.27 13.75
CA TYR A 375 5.83 7.98 13.67
C TYR A 375 5.31 7.12 12.53
N LEU A 376 4.55 7.67 11.59
CA LEU A 376 4.01 6.93 10.45
C LEU A 376 5.08 6.11 9.69
N TRP A 377 6.31 6.60 9.62
CA TRP A 377 7.45 5.88 9.03
C TRP A 377 7.76 4.52 9.69
N THR A 378 7.35 4.27 10.93
CA THR A 378 7.64 3.01 11.62
C THR A 378 6.86 1.83 11.03
N SER A 379 5.65 2.05 10.51
CA SER A 379 4.88 0.99 9.83
C SER A 379 5.62 0.53 8.56
N VAL A 380 6.12 1.48 7.77
CA VAL A 380 6.95 1.24 6.60
C VAL A 380 8.22 0.47 6.98
N MET A 381 8.94 0.94 8.01
CA MET A 381 10.16 0.27 8.47
C MET A 381 9.87 -1.17 8.93
N ALA A 382 8.79 -1.39 9.69
CA ALA A 382 8.40 -2.72 10.15
C ALA A 382 8.07 -3.66 8.98
N GLY A 383 7.32 -3.16 7.98
CA GLY A 383 7.02 -3.91 6.76
C GLY A 383 8.27 -4.31 6.00
N GLU A 384 9.19 -3.37 5.76
CA GLU A 384 10.43 -3.63 5.04
C GLU A 384 11.38 -4.56 5.81
N LEU A 385 11.47 -4.44 7.14
CA LEU A 385 12.23 -5.39 7.98
C LEU A 385 11.66 -6.81 7.91
N ALA A 386 10.34 -6.96 7.94
CA ALA A 386 9.70 -8.27 7.81
C ALA A 386 9.95 -8.88 6.44
N THR A 387 9.85 -8.09 5.36
CA THR A 387 10.17 -8.55 4.00
C THR A 387 11.65 -8.92 3.86
N LEU A 388 12.56 -8.11 4.42
CA LEU A 388 13.99 -8.40 4.41
C LEU A 388 14.28 -9.73 5.13
N ALA A 389 13.76 -9.92 6.34
CA ALA A 389 13.92 -11.15 7.11
C ALA A 389 13.37 -12.36 6.34
N PHE A 390 12.19 -12.22 5.72
CA PHE A 390 11.59 -13.25 4.89
C PHE A 390 12.46 -13.61 3.67
N TYR A 391 13.04 -12.61 2.99
CA TYR A 391 13.90 -12.81 1.82
C TYR A 391 15.20 -13.52 2.20
N VAL A 392 15.85 -13.09 3.29
CA VAL A 392 17.07 -13.74 3.80
C VAL A 392 16.79 -15.18 4.22
N PHE A 393 15.69 -15.42 4.96
CA PHE A 393 15.28 -16.76 5.36
C PHE A 393 15.04 -17.68 4.17
N THR A 394 14.31 -17.17 3.16
CA THR A 394 14.00 -17.91 1.93
C THR A 394 15.27 -18.22 1.15
N GLY A 395 16.14 -17.23 0.93
CA GLY A 395 17.42 -17.41 0.26
C GLY A 395 18.33 -18.43 0.97
N TYR A 396 18.31 -18.45 2.31
CA TYR A 396 19.08 -19.43 3.08
C TYR A 396 18.55 -20.86 2.95
N LYS A 397 17.21 -21.03 2.97
CA LYS A 397 16.56 -22.35 2.85
C LYS A 397 16.65 -22.93 1.45
N PHE A 398 16.47 -22.10 0.43
CA PHE A 398 16.50 -22.49 -0.98
C PHE A 398 17.83 -22.17 -1.67
N LYS A 399 18.93 -22.09 -0.93
CA LYS A 399 20.25 -21.88 -1.52
C LYS A 399 20.63 -23.04 -2.46
N PRO A 400 21.42 -22.78 -3.52
CA PRO A 400 21.89 -23.83 -4.40
C PRO A 400 22.87 -24.76 -3.66
N GLU A 401 22.44 -26.00 -3.41
CA GLU A 401 23.25 -27.07 -2.83
C GLU A 401 22.94 -28.40 -3.52
N ALA A 402 23.97 -29.25 -3.66
CA ALA A 402 23.86 -30.52 -4.39
C ALA A 402 22.83 -31.47 -3.77
N HIS A 403 22.63 -31.41 -2.45
CA HIS A 403 21.62 -32.16 -1.73
C HIS A 403 20.81 -31.19 -0.86
N ASN A 404 20.10 -30.26 -1.49
CA ASN A 404 19.15 -29.42 -0.76
C ASN A 404 17.84 -30.22 -0.54
N PRO A 405 17.43 -30.48 0.73
CA PRO A 405 16.21 -31.25 1.02
C PRO A 405 14.92 -30.66 0.42
N TYR A 406 14.91 -29.37 0.04
CA TYR A 406 13.80 -28.72 -0.65
C TYR A 406 13.74 -29.00 -2.15
N PHE A 407 14.81 -29.55 -2.76
CA PHE A 407 14.92 -29.81 -4.21
C PHE A 407 15.04 -31.29 -4.58
N VAL A 408 15.16 -32.21 -3.61
CA VAL A 408 15.22 -33.66 -3.86
C VAL A 408 13.82 -34.19 -4.18
N VAL A 409 13.33 -33.93 -5.40
CA VAL A 409 12.50 -34.90 -6.12
C VAL A 409 13.51 -35.78 -6.83
N ASP A 410 13.62 -37.03 -6.39
CA ASP A 410 14.36 -37.99 -7.19
C ASP A 410 13.41 -38.35 -8.33
N ASP A 411 13.68 -37.84 -9.53
CA ASP A 411 12.88 -38.12 -10.73
C ASP A 411 12.72 -39.64 -10.94
N GLU A 412 13.69 -40.44 -10.47
CA GLU A 412 13.65 -41.91 -10.46
C GLU A 412 12.56 -42.50 -9.53
N GLU A 413 12.21 -41.85 -8.41
CA GLU A 413 11.13 -42.34 -7.52
C GLU A 413 9.74 -42.01 -8.08
N GLU A 414 9.58 -40.87 -8.77
CA GLU A 414 8.32 -40.46 -9.39
C GLU A 414 8.04 -41.24 -10.69
N GLU A 415 9.08 -41.49 -11.49
CA GLU A 415 8.99 -42.30 -12.72
C GLU A 415 8.74 -43.79 -12.40
N ALA A 416 9.39 -44.35 -11.37
CA ALA A 416 9.14 -45.71 -10.89
C ALA A 416 7.73 -45.88 -10.29
N ALA A 417 7.20 -44.87 -9.59
CA ALA A 417 5.83 -44.88 -9.09
C ALA A 417 4.79 -44.77 -10.22
N ALA A 418 5.08 -43.98 -11.26
CA ALA A 418 4.23 -43.85 -12.43
C ALA A 418 4.24 -45.10 -13.32
N GLU A 419 5.37 -45.82 -13.42
CA GLU A 419 5.45 -47.13 -14.09
C GLU A 419 4.75 -48.23 -13.29
N ALA A 420 4.88 -48.25 -11.96
CA ALA A 420 4.18 -49.22 -11.11
C ALA A 420 2.65 -49.08 -11.21
N LEU A 421 2.13 -47.85 -11.27
CA LEU A 421 0.70 -47.57 -11.49
C LEU A 421 0.22 -47.98 -12.88
N LYS A 422 1.04 -47.83 -13.93
CA LYS A 422 0.70 -48.32 -15.27
C LYS A 422 0.64 -49.84 -15.35
N LEU A 423 1.51 -50.53 -14.61
CA LEU A 423 1.53 -52.00 -14.53
C LEU A 423 0.34 -52.54 -13.73
N GLU A 424 -0.13 -51.85 -12.69
CA GLU A 424 -1.35 -52.26 -11.97
C GLU A 424 -2.62 -52.09 -12.84
N ASP A 425 -2.74 -51.01 -13.61
CA ASP A 425 -3.87 -50.78 -14.52
C ASP A 425 -3.88 -51.76 -15.73
N GLU A 426 -2.74 -52.30 -16.15
CA GLU A 426 -2.65 -53.31 -17.23
C GLU A 426 -3.02 -54.73 -16.77
N PHE A 427 -3.02 -55.00 -15.45
CA PHE A 427 -3.35 -56.31 -14.89
C PHE A 427 -4.82 -56.45 -14.46
N GLU A 428 -5.62 -55.38 -14.49
CA GLU A 428 -7.06 -55.38 -14.17
C GLU A 428 -8.00 -55.37 -15.40
N LEU A 429 -7.50 -55.64 -16.61
CA LEU A 429 -8.32 -55.78 -17.84
C LEU A 429 -8.47 -57.22 -18.33
#